data_AF-A0A3N5VUN0-F1
#
_entry.id   AF-A0A3N5VUN0-F1
#
_cell.length_a   1.000
_cell.length_b   1.000
_cell.length_c   1.000
_cell.angle_alpha   90.00
_cell.angle_beta   90.00
_cell.angle_gamma   90.00
#
_symmetry.space_group_name_H-M   'P 1'
#
loop_
_entity.id
_entity.type
_entity.pdbx_description
1 polymer ?
#
loop_
_entity_poly.entity_id
_entity_poly.type
_entity_poly.pdbx_seq_one_letter_code
_entity_poly.pdbx_strand_id
1 'polypeptide(L)'
;MDNTFALGCPLLLVFERKEKKKMLFLDDRTRRIHSALRQFSDKWDVTIATNVKETLRLLVRQDFDEVRLDHDLRGVDFENPDSPEAGMEVVRYIEKCGGWPGGKRKPIFRIHSSNLFAAHMMVIRLQALGLYAFYEPFQYDDEEGHMKYDEEGLPIR
;
A
#
# COMPACT_ATOMS: atom_id res chain seq x y z
N MET A 1 -13.86 26.34 -61.91
CA MET A 1 -13.67 27.56 -61.10
C MET A 1 -14.86 27.62 -60.16
N ASP A 2 -14.81 27.33 -58.86
CA ASP A 2 -13.75 26.85 -57.98
C ASP A 2 -14.39 26.00 -56.88
N ASN A 3 -13.75 24.85 -56.62
CA ASN A 3 -13.98 24.01 -55.45
C ASN A 3 -13.02 24.48 -54.36
N THR A 4 -13.49 24.93 -53.20
CA THR A 4 -12.69 24.86 -51.97
C THR A 4 -13.59 24.80 -50.74
N PHE A 5 -13.85 23.59 -50.26
CA PHE A 5 -14.13 23.31 -48.85
C PHE A 5 -12.78 23.14 -48.14
N ALA A 6 -12.47 23.99 -47.16
CA ALA A 6 -11.40 23.78 -46.18
C ALA A 6 -11.79 24.53 -44.90
N LEU A 7 -12.18 23.82 -43.83
CA LEU A 7 -11.35 23.25 -42.75
C LEU A 7 -11.19 24.22 -41.58
N GLY A 8 -11.62 23.78 -40.39
CA GLY A 8 -11.42 24.51 -39.14
C GLY A 8 -12.12 23.91 -37.93
N CYS A 9 -12.12 22.59 -37.78
CA CYS A 9 -12.49 21.96 -36.50
C CYS A 9 -11.23 21.91 -35.64
N PRO A 10 -11.15 22.63 -34.50
CA PRO A 10 -9.99 22.53 -33.64
C PRO A 10 -9.97 21.12 -33.04
N LEU A 11 -8.90 20.38 -33.32
CA LEU A 11 -8.57 19.12 -32.67
C LEU A 11 -8.70 19.31 -31.14
N LEU A 12 -9.78 18.80 -30.57
CA LEU A 12 -9.87 18.59 -29.14
C LEU A 12 -8.87 17.47 -28.85
N LEU A 13 -7.68 17.84 -28.39
CA LEU A 13 -6.70 16.91 -27.83
C LEU A 13 -7.34 16.33 -26.57
N VAL A 14 -8.12 15.26 -26.73
CA VAL A 14 -8.55 14.41 -25.64
C VAL A 14 -7.28 13.70 -25.16
N PHE A 15 -6.60 14.31 -24.20
CA PHE A 15 -5.62 13.58 -23.40
C PHE A 15 -6.41 12.50 -22.66
N GLU A 16 -6.41 11.27 -23.19
CA GLU A 16 -6.79 10.10 -22.42
C GLU A 16 -5.88 10.06 -21.18
N ARG A 17 -6.38 10.58 -20.06
CA ARG A 17 -5.77 10.29 -18.77
C ARG A 17 -5.97 8.81 -18.54
N LYS A 18 -4.92 8.03 -18.80
CA LYS A 18 -4.84 6.64 -18.36
C LYS A 18 -5.19 6.62 -16.87
N GLU A 19 -6.29 5.95 -16.52
CA GLU A 19 -6.72 5.89 -15.12
C GLU A 19 -5.58 5.36 -14.25
N LYS A 20 -5.33 6.04 -13.13
CA LYS A 20 -4.28 5.62 -12.20
C LYS A 20 -4.67 4.28 -11.58
N LYS A 21 -3.68 3.41 -11.38
CA LYS A 21 -3.86 2.18 -10.60
C LYS A 21 -4.22 2.54 -9.17
N LYS A 22 -5.01 1.71 -8.51
CA LYS A 22 -5.51 1.96 -7.15
C LYS A 22 -4.62 1.31 -6.10
N MET A 23 -4.21 2.08 -5.11
CA MET A 23 -3.43 1.61 -3.97
C MET A 23 -4.22 1.81 -2.68
N LEU A 24 -4.29 0.77 -1.83
CA LEU A 24 -4.65 0.93 -0.42
C LEU A 24 -3.37 1.03 0.40
N PHE A 25 -3.26 2.03 1.26
CA PHE A 25 -2.13 2.20 2.18
C PHE A 25 -2.65 2.23 3.62
N LEU A 26 -2.37 1.18 4.38
CA LEU A 26 -2.68 1.09 5.80
C LEU A 26 -1.47 1.54 6.62
N ASP A 27 -1.61 2.64 7.34
CA ASP A 27 -0.65 3.17 8.30
C ASP A 27 -1.35 4.18 9.20
N ASP A 28 -0.96 4.31 10.46
CA ASP A 28 -1.56 5.26 11.39
C ASP A 28 -0.63 6.43 11.76
N ARG A 29 0.62 6.41 11.29
CA ARG A 29 1.58 7.49 11.53
C ARG A 29 1.44 8.54 10.46
N THR A 30 0.98 9.73 10.86
CA THR A 30 0.79 10.88 9.97
C THR A 30 2.00 11.17 9.09
N ARG A 31 3.22 11.02 9.61
CA ARG A 31 4.45 11.23 8.82
C ARG A 31 4.59 10.21 7.68
N ARG A 32 4.32 8.92 7.93
CA ARG A 32 4.39 7.85 6.92
C ARG A 32 3.31 8.01 5.87
N ILE A 33 2.09 8.36 6.30
CA ILE A 33 0.98 8.70 5.40
C ILE A 33 1.36 9.85 4.47
N HIS A 34 1.90 10.96 5.00
CA HIS A 34 2.32 12.09 4.17
C HIS A 34 3.44 11.73 3.19
N SER A 35 4.40 10.90 3.62
CA SER A 35 5.47 10.39 2.74
C SER A 35 4.88 9.54 1.61
N ALA A 36 3.99 8.60 1.94
CA ALA A 36 3.34 7.74 0.95
C ALA A 36 2.54 8.54 -0.08
N LEU A 37 1.80 9.57 0.36
CA LEU A 37 1.07 10.45 -0.54
C LEU A 37 2.01 11.21 -1.49
N ARG A 38 3.15 11.72 -1.02
CA ARG A 38 4.13 12.37 -1.91
C ARG A 38 4.77 11.39 -2.89
N GLN A 39 5.17 10.22 -2.42
CA GLN A 39 5.89 9.23 -3.25
C GLN A 39 4.99 8.58 -4.31
N PHE A 40 3.72 8.34 -4.00
CA PHE A 40 2.86 7.50 -4.84
C PHE A 40 1.75 8.25 -5.60
N SER A 41 1.31 9.42 -5.14
CA SER A 41 0.09 10.06 -5.71
C SER A 41 0.23 10.48 -7.17
N ASP A 42 1.44 10.64 -7.71
CA ASP A 42 1.61 10.94 -9.13
C ASP A 42 1.26 9.74 -10.03
N LYS A 43 1.52 8.52 -9.56
CA LYS A 43 1.37 7.27 -10.32
C LYS A 43 0.14 6.45 -9.91
N TRP A 44 -0.33 6.65 -8.67
CA TRP A 44 -1.39 5.87 -8.06
C TRP A 44 -2.54 6.75 -7.59
N ASP A 45 -3.74 6.19 -7.59
CA ASP A 45 -4.87 6.68 -6.82
C ASP A 45 -4.78 6.04 -5.42
N VAL A 46 -4.28 6.82 -4.46
CA VAL A 46 -3.92 6.33 -3.12
C VAL A 46 -5.10 6.53 -2.16
N THR A 47 -5.61 5.43 -1.62
CA THR A 47 -6.58 5.43 -0.53
C THR A 47 -5.86 5.11 0.78
N ILE A 48 -6.03 5.95 1.81
CA ILE A 48 -5.45 5.74 3.14
C ILE A 48 -6.44 5.03 4.06
N ALA A 49 -5.94 4.11 4.86
CA ALA A 49 -6.63 3.56 6.03
C ALA A 49 -5.73 3.71 7.26
N THR A 50 -6.29 4.04 8.42
CA THR A 50 -5.49 4.25 9.65
C THR A 50 -5.64 3.15 10.69
N ASN A 51 -6.45 2.14 10.38
CA ASN A 51 -6.70 1.02 11.28
C ASN A 51 -7.24 -0.20 10.51
N VAL A 52 -7.27 -1.35 11.20
CA VAL A 52 -7.74 -2.63 10.66
C VAL A 52 -9.19 -2.52 10.16
N LYS A 53 -10.10 -1.96 10.96
CA LYS A 53 -11.53 -1.90 10.63
C LYS A 53 -11.79 -1.12 9.34
N GLU A 54 -11.12 0.01 9.17
CA GLU A 54 -11.21 0.82 7.95
C GLU A 54 -10.63 0.07 6.75
N THR A 55 -9.48 -0.58 6.91
CA THR A 55 -8.85 -1.39 5.86
C THR A 55 -9.80 -2.47 5.36
N LEU A 56 -10.39 -3.26 6.27
CA LEU A 56 -11.35 -4.31 5.92
C LEU A 56 -12.59 -3.75 5.20
N ARG A 57 -13.13 -2.62 5.68
CA ARG A 57 -14.26 -1.94 5.03
C ARG A 57 -13.93 -1.54 3.58
N LEU A 58 -12.73 -1.03 3.34
CA LEU A 58 -12.28 -0.64 2.00
C LEU A 58 -12.06 -1.86 1.11
N LEU A 59 -11.37 -2.90 1.59
CA LEU A 59 -11.16 -4.14 0.85
C LEU A 59 -12.47 -4.82 0.42
N VAL A 60 -13.54 -4.70 1.21
CA VAL A 60 -14.87 -5.20 0.84
C VAL A 60 -15.53 -4.34 -0.24
N ARG A 61 -15.38 -3.02 -0.19
CA ARG A 61 -16.14 -2.09 -1.05
C ARG A 61 -15.53 -1.85 -2.43
N GLN A 62 -14.23 -2.04 -2.59
CA GLN A 62 -13.53 -1.69 -3.83
C GLN A 62 -12.38 -2.64 -4.12
N ASP A 63 -11.98 -2.69 -5.38
CA ASP A 63 -10.82 -3.44 -5.83
C ASP A 63 -9.59 -2.53 -5.89
N PHE A 64 -8.45 -3.08 -5.48
CA PHE A 64 -7.15 -2.42 -5.52
C PHE A 64 -6.20 -3.19 -6.42
N ASP A 65 -5.24 -2.48 -7.00
CA ASP A 65 -4.13 -3.07 -7.74
C ASP A 65 -2.99 -3.46 -6.77
N GLU A 66 -2.79 -2.63 -5.74
CA GLU A 66 -1.79 -2.84 -4.69
C GLU A 66 -2.39 -2.54 -3.31
N VAL A 67 -2.02 -3.36 -2.32
CA VAL A 67 -2.41 -3.17 -0.91
C VAL A 67 -1.14 -3.17 -0.07
N ARG A 68 -0.83 -2.02 0.52
CA ARG A 68 0.30 -1.83 1.43
C ARG A 68 -0.21 -1.89 2.87
N LEU A 69 0.33 -2.82 3.66
CA LEU A 69 -0.13 -3.05 5.03
C LEU A 69 0.99 -2.79 6.03
N ASP A 70 0.75 -1.86 6.95
CA ASP A 70 1.52 -1.78 8.18
C ASP A 70 1.07 -2.82 9.20
N HIS A 71 2.02 -3.49 9.85
CA HIS A 71 1.71 -4.31 11.02
C HIS A 71 1.58 -3.46 12.30
N ASP A 72 2.48 -2.48 12.45
CA ASP A 72 2.77 -1.74 13.68
C ASP A 72 1.85 -0.52 13.87
N LEU A 73 0.57 -0.83 14.10
CA LEU A 73 -0.48 0.18 14.30
C LEU A 73 -0.55 0.66 15.76
N ARG A 74 -1.30 1.75 15.98
CA ARG A 74 -1.48 2.50 17.23
C ARG A 74 -0.24 3.28 17.68
N GLY A 75 0.64 3.63 16.74
CA GLY A 75 1.87 4.38 17.00
C GLY A 75 2.91 3.59 17.80
N VAL A 76 2.82 2.26 17.82
CA VAL A 76 3.73 1.38 18.56
C VAL A 76 4.57 0.59 17.57
N ASP A 77 5.90 0.65 17.69
CA ASP A 77 6.80 -0.26 17.00
C ASP A 77 6.83 -1.63 17.70
N PHE A 78 7.05 -2.69 16.93
CA PHE A 78 7.13 -4.06 17.45
C PHE A 78 5.83 -4.52 18.12
N GLU A 79 4.69 -4.13 17.55
CA GLU A 79 3.36 -4.49 18.06
C GLU A 79 3.20 -6.02 18.09
N ASN A 80 2.49 -6.52 19.11
CA ASN A 80 2.25 -7.94 19.29
C ASN A 80 1.53 -8.52 18.05
N PRO A 81 2.10 -9.55 17.36
CA PRO A 81 1.45 -10.23 16.25
C PRO A 81 0.03 -10.70 16.56
N ASP A 82 -0.24 -11.07 17.81
CA ASP A 82 -1.54 -11.59 18.28
C ASP A 82 -2.58 -10.52 18.61
N SER A 83 -2.21 -9.25 18.54
CA SER A 83 -3.14 -8.14 18.74
C SER A 83 -4.21 -8.09 17.64
N PRO A 84 -5.51 -7.92 17.98
CA PRO A 84 -6.57 -7.73 16.99
C PRO A 84 -6.55 -6.34 16.35
N GLU A 85 -5.77 -5.41 16.91
CA GLU A 85 -5.59 -4.05 16.38
C GLU A 85 -4.38 -3.95 15.45
N ALA A 86 -3.57 -5.00 15.32
CA ALA A 86 -2.38 -5.01 14.47
C ALA A 86 -2.73 -5.38 13.02
N GLY A 87 -1.86 -5.00 12.07
CA GLY A 87 -2.07 -5.29 10.65
C GLY A 87 -2.24 -6.77 10.33
N MET A 88 -1.65 -7.66 11.14
CA MET A 88 -1.86 -9.12 11.07
C MET A 88 -3.35 -9.52 11.07
N GLU A 89 -4.23 -8.74 11.73
CA GLU A 89 -5.66 -9.04 11.77
C GLU A 89 -6.31 -8.93 10.38
N VAL A 90 -5.79 -8.09 9.49
CA VAL A 90 -6.23 -8.04 8.09
C VAL A 90 -5.96 -9.38 7.39
N VAL A 91 -4.79 -9.98 7.65
CA VAL A 91 -4.42 -11.30 7.10
C VAL A 91 -5.30 -12.39 7.69
N ARG A 92 -5.51 -12.40 9.01
CA ARG A 92 -6.41 -13.36 9.68
C ARG A 92 -7.82 -13.30 9.13
N TYR A 93 -8.32 -12.10 8.85
CA TYR A 93 -9.64 -11.93 8.27
C TYR A 93 -9.74 -12.60 6.88
N ILE A 94 -8.75 -12.39 6.02
CA ILE A 94 -8.71 -13.02 4.68
C ILE A 94 -8.66 -14.55 4.80
N GLU A 95 -7.85 -15.09 5.71
CA GLU A 95 -7.81 -16.54 5.96
C GLU A 95 -9.16 -17.07 6.47
N LYS A 96 -9.80 -16.35 7.40
CA LYS A 96 -11.11 -16.72 7.94
C LYS A 96 -12.20 -16.73 6.86
N CYS A 97 -12.08 -15.89 5.84
CA CYS A 97 -12.94 -15.91 4.66
C CYS A 97 -12.64 -17.05 3.68
N GLY A 98 -11.65 -17.90 3.95
CA GLY A 98 -11.22 -18.98 3.06
C GLY A 98 -10.31 -18.51 1.92
N GLY A 99 -9.72 -17.32 2.05
CA GLY A 99 -8.85 -16.71 1.04
C GLY A 99 -9.45 -15.45 0.40
N TRP A 100 -8.86 -15.04 -0.73
CA TRP A 100 -9.33 -13.85 -1.45
C TRP A 100 -10.65 -14.12 -2.19
N PRO A 101 -11.67 -13.24 -2.09
CA PRO A 101 -12.98 -13.49 -2.68
C PRO A 101 -12.95 -13.79 -4.18
N GLY A 102 -13.62 -14.87 -4.58
CA GLY A 102 -13.82 -15.20 -5.99
C GLY A 102 -14.53 -14.07 -6.74
N GLY A 103 -14.04 -13.74 -7.94
CA GLY A 103 -14.58 -12.65 -8.76
C GLY A 103 -13.99 -11.27 -8.46
N LYS A 104 -13.22 -11.10 -7.38
CA LYS A 104 -12.43 -9.88 -7.16
C LYS A 104 -11.06 -9.98 -7.79
N ARG A 105 -10.57 -8.87 -8.32
CA ARG A 105 -9.17 -8.76 -8.75
C ARG A 105 -8.25 -8.97 -7.56
N LYS A 106 -7.23 -9.83 -7.72
CA LYS A 106 -6.20 -10.05 -6.68
C LYS A 106 -5.21 -8.89 -6.69
N PRO A 107 -5.03 -8.16 -5.58
CA PRO A 107 -3.99 -7.14 -5.48
C PRO A 107 -2.62 -7.80 -5.25
N ILE A 108 -1.57 -7.02 -5.47
CA ILE A 108 -0.25 -7.32 -4.90
C ILE A 108 -0.22 -6.77 -3.47
N PHE A 109 0.15 -7.60 -2.51
CA PHE A 109 0.35 -7.18 -1.13
C PHE A 109 1.81 -6.78 -0.89
N ARG A 110 2.02 -5.63 -0.26
CA ARG A 110 3.34 -5.21 0.23
C ARG A 110 3.25 -4.94 1.71
N ILE A 111 4.01 -5.69 2.48
CA ILE A 111 4.00 -5.59 3.93
C ILE A 111 5.15 -4.69 4.36
N HIS A 112 4.86 -3.66 5.14
CA HIS A 112 5.85 -2.81 5.78
C HIS A 112 5.65 -2.86 7.28
N SER A 113 6.73 -2.79 8.06
CA SER A 113 6.69 -2.91 9.52
C SER A 113 8.10 -2.75 10.08
N SER A 114 8.20 -2.21 11.28
CA SER A 114 9.39 -2.27 12.15
C SER A 114 9.56 -3.67 12.75
N ASN A 115 8.46 -4.39 12.96
CA ASN A 115 8.43 -5.79 13.37
C ASN A 115 8.69 -6.76 12.19
N LEU A 116 9.96 -7.01 11.88
CA LEU A 116 10.34 -7.95 10.81
C LEU A 116 9.72 -9.34 10.96
N PHE A 117 9.62 -9.86 12.19
CA PHE A 117 9.02 -11.17 12.42
C PHE A 117 7.54 -11.19 12.01
N ALA A 118 6.76 -10.20 12.45
CA ALA A 118 5.37 -10.07 12.09
C ALA A 118 5.17 -9.87 10.57
N ALA A 119 6.03 -9.04 9.95
CA ALA A 119 5.97 -8.79 8.53
C ALA A 119 6.15 -10.08 7.70
N HIS A 120 7.16 -10.88 8.05
CA HIS A 120 7.41 -12.17 7.39
C HIS A 120 6.26 -13.15 7.61
N MET A 121 5.70 -13.20 8.82
CA MET A 121 4.52 -14.01 9.11
C MET A 121 3.32 -13.60 8.24
N MET A 122 3.06 -12.30 8.06
CA MET A 122 1.99 -11.82 7.19
C MET A 122 2.21 -12.24 5.73
N VAL A 123 3.45 -12.09 5.23
CA VAL A 123 3.82 -12.47 3.86
C VAL A 123 3.59 -13.97 3.63
N ILE A 124 4.14 -14.83 4.49
CA ILE A 124 4.02 -16.29 4.36
C ILE A 124 2.54 -16.71 4.37
N ARG A 125 1.74 -16.15 5.27
CA ARG A 125 0.32 -16.46 5.40
C ARG A 125 -0.48 -16.04 4.16
N LEU A 126 -0.24 -14.85 3.62
CA LEU A 126 -0.85 -14.41 2.37
C LEU A 126 -0.41 -15.28 1.18
N GLN A 127 0.86 -15.64 1.10
CA GLN A 127 1.38 -16.52 0.04
C GLN A 127 0.78 -17.92 0.11
N ALA A 128 0.56 -18.47 1.31
CA ALA A 128 -0.11 -19.76 1.51
C ALA A 128 -1.56 -19.77 0.99
N LEU A 129 -2.19 -18.59 0.86
CA LEU A 129 -3.51 -18.42 0.23
C LEU A 129 -3.44 -18.21 -1.30
N GLY A 130 -2.25 -18.32 -1.91
CA GLY A 130 -2.03 -18.09 -3.34
C GLY A 130 -2.16 -16.62 -3.74
N LEU A 131 -1.78 -15.70 -2.84
CA LEU A 131 -1.69 -14.27 -3.09
C LEU A 131 -0.23 -13.84 -3.28
N TYR A 132 -0.01 -12.86 -4.15
CA TYR A 132 1.30 -12.23 -4.29
C TYR A 132 1.52 -11.29 -3.12
N ALA A 133 2.46 -11.62 -2.24
CA ALA A 133 2.82 -10.82 -1.09
C ALA A 133 4.34 -10.76 -0.93
N PHE A 134 4.86 -9.59 -0.56
CA PHE A 134 6.29 -9.37 -0.32
C PHE A 134 6.48 -8.42 0.86
N TYR A 135 7.59 -8.57 1.58
CA TYR A 135 8.04 -7.55 2.50
C TYR A 135 8.73 -6.43 1.72
N GLU A 136 8.34 -5.19 1.97
CA GLU A 136 9.00 -4.01 1.45
C GLU A 136 9.14 -2.99 2.59
N PRO A 137 10.36 -2.71 3.07
CA PRO A 137 10.55 -1.68 4.09
C PRO A 137 10.06 -0.33 3.55
N PHE A 138 9.35 0.44 4.37
CA PHE A 138 8.90 1.77 3.97
C PHE A 138 9.97 2.79 4.35
N GLN A 139 10.67 3.33 3.34
CA GLN A 139 11.67 4.37 3.51
C GLN A 139 11.02 5.76 3.51
N TYR A 140 11.46 6.61 4.43
CA TYR A 140 10.92 7.96 4.56
C TYR A 140 11.61 8.92 3.59
N ASP A 141 10.89 9.96 3.14
CA ASP A 141 11.52 11.05 2.36
C ASP A 141 12.62 11.79 3.13
N ASP A 142 12.66 11.67 4.46
CA ASP A 142 13.66 12.29 5.34
C ASP A 142 14.71 11.31 5.90
N GLU A 143 14.78 10.06 5.39
CA GLU A 143 15.80 9.08 5.77
C GLU A 143 17.18 9.31 5.12
N GLU A 144 17.54 10.55 4.78
CA GLU A 144 18.95 10.96 4.64
C GLU A 144 19.65 11.17 6.01
N GLY A 145 18.95 11.01 7.13
CA GLY A 145 19.54 10.87 8.47
C GLY A 145 18.49 10.21 9.36
N HIS A 146 18.74 9.11 10.07
CA HIS A 146 19.42 9.13 11.37
C HIS A 146 19.64 7.70 11.89
N MET A 147 20.15 6.79 11.08
CA MET A 147 20.95 5.68 11.62
C MET A 147 22.36 5.83 11.07
N LYS A 148 23.19 6.54 11.84
CA LYS A 148 24.63 6.48 11.64
C LYS A 148 25.08 5.13 12.17
N TYR A 149 25.89 4.43 11.42
CA TYR A 149 26.55 3.22 11.88
C TYR A 149 28.01 3.56 12.17
N ASP A 150 28.58 2.96 13.20
CA ASP A 150 30.02 3.02 13.40
C ASP A 150 30.76 2.18 12.34
N GLU A 151 32.09 2.18 12.40
CA GLU A 151 32.94 1.40 11.50
C GLU A 151 32.70 -0.12 11.62
N GLU A 152 32.01 -0.56 12.67
CA GLU A 152 31.65 -1.95 12.96
C GLU A 152 30.22 -2.30 12.50
N GLY A 153 29.48 -1.32 11.96
CA GLY A 153 28.11 -1.52 11.48
C GLY A 153 27.05 -1.53 12.58
N LEU A 154 27.33 -0.96 13.75
CA LEU A 154 26.38 -0.82 14.85
C LEU A 154 25.70 0.55 14.86
N PRO A 155 24.40 0.65 15.18
CA PRO A 155 23.69 1.91 15.19
C PRO A 155 24.22 2.83 16.31
N ILE A 156 24.67 4.03 15.92
CA ILE A 156 25.10 5.12 16.81
C ILE A 156 23.86 5.92 17.23
N ARG A 157 23.69 6.11 18.55
CA ARG A 157 22.64 6.94 19.15
C ARG A 157 22.84 8.44 18.92
#